data_AF-A0A7C1BU52-F1
#
_entry.id   AF-A0A7C1BU52-F1
#
_cell.length_a   1.000
_cell.length_b   1.000
_cell.length_c   1.000
_cell.angle_alpha   90.00
_cell.angle_beta   90.00
_cell.angle_gamma   90.00
#
_symmetry.space_group_name_H-M   'P 1'
#
loop_
_entity.id
_entity.type
_entity.pdbx_description
1 polymer ?
#
loop_
_entity_poly.entity_id
_entity_poly.type
_entity_poly.pdbx_seq_one_letter_code
_entity_poly.pdbx_strand_id
1 'polypeptide(L)'
;MVMMKLRKTNKPLSLLLLVLIYALAFMVSFRSVLELKISSPLWQMAIANLGATVIIFFFSRLVGNSGLYGPYWSVAPIMIAFYWLLPSIFMENVSVYQWLVFAIILIWGLRLTLNWILRWQGLQDEDWRYVAIRNKTKSWYWPMSLLGIHLLPSVLIFLGMLPLFFVFNYHQSPRLWLLIPAVLILVVAVGMEAVADFQLLKFKNTEKAENQLLHNGLWKIMRHPNYMGEMLFWWGIYFCAIAFFPVLWRLFLGPGLITILFYFVSIPVMDKRLQNKQCVSKTNGV
;
A
#
# COMPACT_ATOMS: atom_id res chain seq x y z
N MET A 1 9.04 -27.27 13.86
CA MET A 1 8.50 -28.23 12.86
C MET A 1 7.43 -27.62 11.94
N VAL A 2 6.47 -26.83 12.45
CA VAL A 2 5.45 -26.13 11.63
C VAL A 2 6.06 -25.08 10.68
N MET A 3 7.04 -24.28 11.15
CA MET A 3 7.72 -23.25 10.34
C MET A 3 8.45 -23.80 9.09
N MET A 4 9.02 -25.00 9.16
CA MET A 4 9.68 -25.64 8.01
C MET A 4 8.70 -26.20 6.98
N LYS A 5 7.48 -26.57 7.38
CA LYS A 5 6.45 -27.08 6.46
C LYS A 5 5.82 -25.97 5.60
N LEU A 6 5.65 -24.76 6.15
CA LEU A 6 5.05 -23.63 5.42
C LEU A 6 5.95 -23.04 4.31
N ARG A 7 7.27 -23.29 4.36
CA ARG A 7 8.21 -22.83 3.30
C ARG A 7 8.20 -23.69 2.02
N LYS A 8 7.52 -24.85 2.02
CA LYS A 8 7.43 -25.76 0.87
C LYS A 8 6.07 -25.74 0.18
N THR A 9 5.25 -24.70 0.40
CA THR A 9 3.94 -24.58 -0.23
C THR A 9 4.06 -24.03 -1.65
N ASN A 10 3.26 -24.55 -2.58
CA ASN A 10 3.17 -23.95 -3.92
C ASN A 10 2.46 -22.58 -3.85
N LYS A 11 2.61 -21.76 -4.89
CA LYS A 11 2.05 -20.40 -4.94
C LYS A 11 0.53 -20.34 -4.70
N PRO A 12 -0.31 -21.22 -5.28
CA PRO A 12 -1.75 -21.20 -5.02
C PRO A 12 -2.11 -21.43 -3.54
N LEU A 13 -1.50 -22.42 -2.88
CA LEU A 13 -1.73 -22.67 -1.46
C LEU A 13 -1.24 -21.50 -0.60
N SER A 14 -0.10 -20.90 -0.97
CA SER A 14 0.44 -19.71 -0.30
C SER A 14 -0.50 -18.51 -0.39
N LEU A 15 -1.15 -18.31 -1.56
CA LEU A 15 -2.16 -17.27 -1.76
C LEU A 15 -3.43 -17.55 -0.96
N LEU A 16 -3.92 -18.80 -0.95
CA LEU A 16 -5.08 -19.18 -0.15
C LEU A 16 -4.83 -18.89 1.34
N LEU A 17 -3.67 -19.28 1.87
CA LEU A 17 -3.28 -18.98 3.24
C LEU A 17 -3.24 -17.47 3.51
N LEU A 18 -2.69 -16.67 2.59
CA LEU A 18 -2.66 -15.22 2.72
C LEU A 18 -4.07 -14.62 2.78
N VAL A 19 -4.97 -15.06 1.90
CA VAL A 19 -6.38 -14.62 1.88
C VAL A 19 -7.07 -15.00 3.19
N LEU A 20 -6.88 -16.21 3.69
CA LEU A 20 -7.44 -16.65 4.97
C LEU A 20 -6.90 -15.83 6.15
N ILE A 21 -5.61 -15.50 6.16
CA ILE A 21 -4.99 -14.64 7.18
C ILE A 21 -5.61 -13.24 7.14
N TYR A 22 -5.81 -12.67 5.94
CA TYR A 22 -6.40 -11.33 5.80
C TYR A 22 -7.87 -11.33 6.17
N ALA A 23 -8.63 -12.33 5.75
CA ALA A 23 -10.03 -12.51 6.15
C ALA A 23 -10.14 -12.62 7.67
N LEU A 24 -9.31 -13.44 8.31
CA LEU A 24 -9.26 -13.54 9.77
C LEU A 24 -8.89 -12.20 10.42
N ALA A 25 -7.86 -11.51 9.92
CA ALA A 25 -7.42 -10.22 10.45
C ALA A 25 -8.55 -9.18 10.37
N PHE A 26 -9.26 -9.09 9.25
CA PHE A 26 -10.39 -8.18 9.10
C PHE A 26 -11.58 -8.59 9.98
N MET A 27 -11.95 -9.88 10.00
CA MET A 27 -13.07 -10.38 10.80
C MET A 27 -12.87 -10.15 12.29
N VAL A 28 -11.70 -10.52 12.83
CA VAL A 28 -11.39 -10.35 14.25
C VAL A 28 -11.37 -8.87 14.60
N SER A 29 -10.71 -8.03 13.80
CA SER A 29 -10.61 -6.60 14.07
C SER A 29 -11.96 -5.90 14.00
N PHE A 30 -12.79 -6.26 13.02
CA PHE A 30 -14.15 -5.76 12.90
C PHE A 30 -15.01 -6.18 14.09
N ARG A 31 -14.91 -7.45 14.52
CA ARG A 31 -15.65 -7.97 15.67
C ARG A 31 -15.25 -7.28 16.97
N SER A 32 -13.95 -7.08 17.20
CA SER A 32 -13.45 -6.36 18.38
C SER A 32 -14.00 -4.94 18.46
N VAL A 33 -14.11 -4.25 17.33
CA VAL A 33 -14.67 -2.90 17.28
C VAL A 33 -16.16 -2.87 17.65
N LEU A 34 -16.94 -3.86 17.21
CA LEU A 34 -18.36 -4.00 17.60
C LEU A 34 -18.51 -4.26 19.11
N GLU A 35 -17.62 -5.05 19.70
CA GLU A 35 -17.64 -5.39 21.13
C GLU A 35 -17.20 -4.23 22.02
N LEU A 36 -16.23 -3.43 21.58
CA LEU A 36 -15.73 -2.24 22.29
C LEU A 36 -16.72 -1.06 22.28
N LYS A 37 -17.82 -1.14 21.52
CA LYS A 37 -18.89 -0.12 21.43
C LYS A 37 -18.36 1.31 21.20
N ILE A 38 -17.31 1.45 20.42
CA ILE A 38 -16.68 2.74 20.11
C ILE A 38 -17.67 3.59 19.29
N SER A 39 -18.05 4.77 19.77
CA SER A 39 -19.09 5.57 19.09
C SER A 39 -18.65 6.20 17.77
N SER A 40 -17.37 6.57 17.65
CA SER A 40 -16.86 7.26 16.45
C SER A 40 -16.41 6.28 15.37
N PRO A 41 -16.99 6.30 14.15
CA PRO A 41 -16.58 5.41 13.06
C PRO A 41 -15.12 5.59 12.62
N LEU A 42 -14.55 6.77 12.88
CA LEU A 42 -13.13 7.04 12.64
C LEU A 42 -12.26 6.25 13.61
N TRP A 43 -12.55 6.29 14.91
CA TRP A 43 -11.81 5.53 15.92
C TRP A 43 -12.04 4.03 15.81
N GLN A 44 -13.26 3.61 15.44
CA GLN A 44 -13.58 2.24 15.07
C GLN A 44 -12.58 1.74 14.01
N MET A 45 -12.44 2.47 12.90
CA MET A 45 -11.55 2.06 11.82
C MET A 45 -10.06 2.15 12.19
N ALA A 46 -9.65 3.16 12.97
CA ALA A 46 -8.28 3.27 13.46
C ALA A 46 -7.86 2.03 14.28
N ILE A 47 -8.73 1.62 15.21
CA ILE A 47 -8.49 0.45 16.07
C ILE A 47 -8.55 -0.84 15.25
N ALA A 48 -9.50 -0.99 14.32
CA ALA A 48 -9.56 -2.14 13.44
C ALA A 48 -8.30 -2.27 12.56
N ASN A 49 -7.82 -1.17 11.98
CA ASN A 49 -6.62 -1.15 11.15
C ASN A 49 -5.37 -1.57 11.93
N LEU A 50 -5.21 -1.06 13.16
CA LEU A 50 -4.11 -1.46 14.05
C LEU A 50 -4.24 -2.91 14.51
N GLY A 51 -5.44 -3.35 14.88
CA GLY A 51 -5.71 -4.75 15.25
C GLY A 51 -5.35 -5.72 14.12
N ALA A 52 -5.79 -5.42 12.90
CA ALA A 52 -5.51 -6.23 11.72
C ALA A 52 -4.01 -6.25 11.41
N THR A 53 -3.32 -5.12 11.58
CA THR A 53 -1.86 -5.02 11.44
C THR A 53 -1.13 -5.91 12.46
N VAL A 54 -1.57 -5.94 13.72
CA VAL A 54 -0.99 -6.81 14.76
C VAL A 54 -1.23 -8.29 14.45
N ILE A 55 -2.42 -8.65 13.97
CA ILE A 55 -2.72 -10.03 13.55
C ILE A 55 -1.83 -10.44 12.37
N ILE A 56 -1.69 -9.57 11.36
CA ILE A 56 -0.80 -9.83 10.22
C ILE A 56 0.64 -9.98 10.69
N PHE A 57 1.12 -9.11 11.58
CA PHE A 57 2.46 -9.23 12.16
C PHE A 57 2.66 -10.56 12.90
N PHE A 58 1.67 -10.99 13.67
CA PHE A 58 1.70 -12.29 14.34
C PHE A 58 1.89 -13.42 13.34
N PHE A 59 1.14 -13.44 12.24
CA PHE A 59 1.31 -14.42 11.17
C PHE A 59 2.63 -14.26 10.41
N SER A 60 3.11 -13.04 10.18
CA SER A 60 4.45 -12.77 9.63
C SER A 60 5.54 -13.41 10.48
N ARG A 61 5.41 -13.32 11.81
CA ARG A 61 6.32 -13.98 12.75
C ARG A 61 6.21 -15.50 12.73
N LEU A 62 4.99 -16.04 12.65
CA LEU A 62 4.75 -17.49 12.55
C LEU A 62 5.31 -18.08 11.26
N VAL A 63 5.18 -17.38 10.13
CA VAL A 63 5.72 -17.81 8.82
C VAL A 63 7.22 -17.49 8.71
N GLY A 64 7.71 -16.53 9.50
CA GLY A 64 9.09 -16.06 9.44
C GLY A 64 9.35 -15.12 8.27
N ASN A 65 8.33 -14.47 7.70
CA ASN A 65 8.42 -13.61 6.52
C ASN A 65 7.59 -12.32 6.75
N SER A 66 8.24 -11.15 6.78
CA SER A 66 7.53 -9.86 6.89
C SER A 66 6.88 -9.41 5.57
N GLY A 67 7.13 -10.14 4.49
CA GLY A 67 6.50 -10.00 3.16
C GLY A 67 4.98 -10.09 3.17
N LEU A 68 4.38 -10.74 4.17
CA LEU A 68 2.93 -10.83 4.34
C LEU A 68 2.27 -9.45 4.48
N TYR A 69 2.98 -8.41 4.93
CA TYR A 69 2.43 -7.06 4.99
C TYR A 69 2.38 -6.37 3.61
N GLY A 70 3.22 -6.79 2.66
CA GLY A 70 3.38 -6.14 1.35
C GLY A 70 2.07 -5.86 0.62
N PRO A 71 1.21 -6.86 0.37
CA PRO A 71 -0.06 -6.63 -0.32
C PRO A 71 -1.15 -6.07 0.61
N TYR A 72 -0.99 -6.13 1.93
CA TYR A 72 -1.94 -5.55 2.88
C TYR A 72 -2.01 -4.04 2.72
N TRP A 73 -0.87 -3.39 2.41
CA TRP A 73 -0.79 -1.95 2.14
C TRP A 73 -1.80 -1.49 1.08
N SER A 74 -2.04 -2.29 0.04
CA SER A 74 -2.99 -1.97 -1.03
C SER A 74 -4.40 -2.48 -0.80
N VAL A 75 -4.58 -3.51 0.04
CA VAL A 75 -5.91 -4.07 0.37
C VAL A 75 -6.61 -3.26 1.47
N ALA A 76 -5.88 -2.81 2.48
CA ALA A 76 -6.46 -2.08 3.62
C ALA A 76 -7.22 -0.81 3.22
N PRO A 77 -6.71 0.07 2.31
CA PRO A 77 -7.45 1.25 1.86
C PRO A 77 -8.81 0.93 1.23
N ILE A 78 -8.92 -0.17 0.48
CA ILE A 78 -10.19 -0.60 -0.13
C ILE A 78 -11.19 -0.93 0.97
N MET A 79 -10.77 -1.69 1.99
CA MET A 79 -11.65 -2.10 3.10
C MET A 79 -12.04 -0.90 3.97
N ILE A 80 -11.10 0.02 4.24
CA ILE A 80 -11.35 1.27 4.97
C ILE A 80 -12.38 2.13 4.23
N ALA A 81 -12.15 2.36 2.93
CA ALA A 81 -13.05 3.16 2.10
C ALA A 81 -14.44 2.53 2.00
N PHE A 82 -14.51 1.22 1.79
CA PHE A 82 -15.77 0.50 1.71
C PHE A 82 -16.55 0.61 3.02
N TYR A 83 -15.90 0.38 4.16
CA TYR A 83 -16.55 0.50 5.47
C TYR A 83 -17.09 1.91 5.73
N TRP A 84 -16.34 2.97 5.40
CA TRP A 84 -16.83 4.34 5.55
C TRP A 84 -17.95 4.69 4.58
N LEU A 85 -18.06 3.99 3.45
CA LEU A 85 -19.13 4.16 2.48
C LEU A 85 -20.41 3.37 2.84
N LEU A 86 -20.30 2.31 3.66
CA LEU A 86 -21.42 1.43 4.02
C LEU A 86 -22.67 2.15 4.53
N PRO A 87 -22.59 3.11 5.49
CA PRO A 87 -23.78 3.81 5.96
C PRO A 87 -24.55 4.51 4.83
N SER A 88 -23.83 5.18 3.94
CA SER A 88 -24.37 5.86 2.77
C SER A 88 -25.00 4.88 1.77
N ILE A 89 -24.44 3.66 1.63
CA ILE A 89 -25.01 2.58 0.81
C ILE A 89 -26.33 2.10 1.39
N PHE A 90 -26.37 1.81 2.70
CA PHE A 90 -27.59 1.33 3.38
C PHE A 90 -28.72 2.37 3.40
N MET A 91 -28.37 3.65 3.38
CA MET A 91 -29.34 4.75 3.30
C MET A 91 -29.70 5.13 1.86
N GLU A 92 -29.20 4.41 0.85
CA GLU A 92 -29.38 4.71 -0.59
C GLU A 92 -28.99 6.15 -0.97
N ASN A 93 -28.01 6.72 -0.27
CA ASN A 93 -27.62 8.13 -0.37
C ASN A 93 -26.16 8.30 -0.81
N VAL A 94 -25.69 7.44 -1.72
CA VAL A 94 -24.34 7.53 -2.28
C VAL A 94 -24.36 8.39 -3.54
N SER A 95 -23.64 9.51 -3.51
CA SER A 95 -23.46 10.36 -4.70
C SER A 95 -22.58 9.69 -5.75
N VAL A 96 -22.79 10.05 -7.03
CA VAL A 96 -21.93 9.60 -8.14
C VAL A 96 -20.45 9.92 -7.92
N TYR A 97 -20.15 11.02 -7.23
CA TYR A 97 -18.78 11.45 -6.94
C TYR A 97 -18.12 10.57 -5.87
N GLN A 98 -18.87 10.12 -4.85
CA GLN A 98 -18.38 9.15 -3.87
C GLN A 98 -18.08 7.81 -4.54
N TRP A 99 -18.97 7.34 -5.44
CA TRP A 99 -18.71 6.14 -6.24
C TRP A 99 -17.48 6.27 -7.12
N LEU A 100 -17.29 7.42 -7.77
CA LEU A 100 -16.10 7.70 -8.58
C LEU A 100 -14.81 7.60 -7.76
N VAL A 101 -14.76 8.27 -6.60
CA VAL A 101 -13.59 8.24 -5.72
C VAL A 101 -13.33 6.82 -5.20
N PHE A 102 -14.37 6.11 -4.78
CA PHE A 102 -14.26 4.71 -4.35
C PHE A 102 -13.75 3.79 -5.48
N ALA A 103 -14.27 3.94 -6.69
CA ALA A 103 -13.86 3.15 -7.85
C ALA A 103 -12.39 3.35 -8.19
N ILE A 104 -11.88 4.58 -8.09
CA ILE A 104 -10.45 4.87 -8.31
C ILE A 104 -9.57 4.18 -7.25
N ILE A 105 -9.96 4.22 -5.97
CA ILE A 105 -9.25 3.53 -4.88
C ILE A 105 -9.25 2.02 -5.11
N LEU A 106 -10.39 1.47 -5.52
CA LEU A 106 -10.54 0.06 -5.85
C LEU A 106 -9.60 -0.33 -7.00
N ILE A 107 -9.59 0.43 -8.10
CA ILE A 107 -8.70 0.19 -9.25
C ILE A 107 -7.23 0.29 -8.83
N TRP A 108 -6.86 1.32 -8.08
CA TRP A 108 -5.50 1.50 -7.57
C TRP A 108 -5.04 0.31 -6.71
N GLY A 109 -5.83 -0.07 -5.72
CA GLY A 109 -5.47 -1.12 -4.77
C GLY A 109 -5.49 -2.52 -5.40
N LEU A 110 -6.45 -2.82 -6.27
CA LEU A 110 -6.48 -4.06 -7.03
C LEU A 110 -5.27 -4.19 -7.94
N ARG A 111 -4.91 -3.13 -8.69
CA ARG A 111 -3.71 -3.12 -9.54
C ARG A 111 -2.45 -3.38 -8.74
N LEU A 112 -2.24 -2.69 -7.61
CA LEU A 112 -1.06 -2.92 -6.76
C LEU A 112 -1.00 -4.37 -6.26
N THR A 113 -2.13 -4.90 -5.81
CA THR A 113 -2.24 -6.26 -5.31
C THR A 113 -1.94 -7.27 -6.43
N LEU A 114 -2.49 -7.08 -7.63
CA LEU A 114 -2.22 -7.92 -8.80
C LEU A 114 -0.74 -7.85 -9.22
N ASN A 115 -0.17 -6.65 -9.31
CA ASN A 115 1.23 -6.43 -9.62
C ASN A 115 2.16 -7.14 -8.62
N TRP A 116 1.78 -7.18 -7.34
CA TRP A 116 2.46 -7.97 -6.32
C TRP A 116 2.30 -9.48 -6.55
N ILE A 117 1.07 -9.97 -6.74
CA ILE A 117 0.77 -11.39 -6.98
C ILE A 117 1.53 -11.93 -8.19
N LEU A 118 1.64 -11.15 -9.28
CA LEU A 118 2.33 -11.58 -10.50
C LEU A 118 3.81 -11.90 -10.25
N ARG A 119 4.48 -11.15 -9.36
CA ARG A 119 5.90 -11.32 -9.06
C ARG A 119 6.19 -12.30 -7.93
N TRP A 120 5.28 -12.38 -6.97
CA TRP A 120 5.46 -13.15 -5.75
C TRP A 120 5.48 -14.67 -6.02
N GLN A 121 6.42 -15.39 -5.41
CA GLN A 121 6.60 -16.84 -5.63
C GLN A 121 6.06 -17.74 -4.52
N GLY A 122 5.56 -17.17 -3.42
CA GLY A 122 5.02 -17.92 -2.27
C GLY A 122 5.62 -17.47 -0.94
N LEU A 123 5.25 -18.12 0.16
CA LEU A 123 5.65 -17.70 1.52
C LEU A 123 7.16 -17.75 1.79
N GLN A 124 7.93 -18.41 0.93
CA GLN A 124 9.39 -18.43 0.92
C GLN A 124 10.02 -17.18 0.29
N ASP A 125 9.27 -16.42 -0.50
CA ASP A 125 9.73 -15.20 -1.17
C ASP A 125 9.62 -14.00 -0.21
N GLU A 126 10.78 -13.49 0.24
CA GLU A 126 10.90 -12.37 1.17
C GLU A 126 11.58 -11.19 0.46
N ASP A 127 11.00 -9.98 0.62
CA ASP A 127 11.56 -8.77 0.03
C ASP A 127 12.98 -8.50 0.58
N TRP A 128 13.92 -8.24 -0.33
CA TRP A 128 15.31 -7.94 -0.01
C TRP A 128 15.50 -6.84 1.06
N ARG A 129 14.58 -5.87 1.16
CA ARG A 129 14.60 -4.82 2.19
C ARG A 129 14.47 -5.44 3.58
N TYR A 130 13.56 -6.39 3.73
CA TYR A 130 13.30 -7.05 5.00
C TYR A 130 14.46 -7.98 5.37
N VAL A 131 15.05 -8.66 4.39
CA VAL A 131 16.29 -9.44 4.59
C VAL A 131 17.45 -8.52 5.03
N ALA A 132 17.61 -7.36 4.39
CA ALA A 132 18.64 -6.40 4.77
C ALA A 132 18.45 -5.86 6.21
N ILE A 133 17.21 -5.53 6.60
CA ILE A 133 16.88 -5.13 7.98
C ILE A 133 17.16 -6.28 8.95
N ARG A 134 16.79 -7.52 8.62
CA ARG A 134 17.05 -8.72 9.43
C ARG A 134 18.53 -8.93 9.68
N ASN A 135 19.35 -8.81 8.64
CA ASN A 135 20.80 -8.99 8.74
C ASN A 135 21.45 -7.87 9.57
N LYS A 136 20.94 -6.64 9.47
CA LYS A 136 21.45 -5.49 10.24
C LYS A 136 21.06 -5.55 11.73
N THR A 137 19.81 -5.92 12.03
CA THR A 137 19.24 -5.84 13.39
C THR A 137 19.32 -7.15 14.18
N LYS A 138 19.53 -8.29 13.50
CA LYS A 138 19.68 -9.63 14.11
C LYS A 138 18.54 -9.94 15.08
N SER A 139 18.82 -10.05 16.38
CA SER A 139 17.84 -10.34 17.43
C SER A 139 16.74 -9.27 17.54
N TRP A 140 17.03 -8.03 17.15
CA TRP A 140 16.09 -6.91 17.15
C TRP A 140 15.17 -6.84 15.93
N TYR A 141 15.25 -7.83 15.02
CA TYR A 141 14.47 -7.81 13.78
C TYR A 141 12.96 -7.75 14.01
N TRP A 142 12.41 -8.57 14.90
CA TRP A 142 10.95 -8.63 15.06
C TRP A 142 10.34 -7.36 15.66
N PRO A 143 10.92 -6.75 16.71
CA PRO A 143 10.51 -5.41 17.16
C PRO A 143 10.61 -4.36 16.04
N MET A 144 11.71 -4.36 15.28
CA MET A 144 11.89 -3.39 14.18
C MET A 144 10.92 -3.65 13.01
N SER A 145 10.58 -4.92 12.75
CA SER A 145 9.60 -5.31 11.75
C SER A 145 8.20 -4.86 12.14
N LEU A 146 7.81 -5.04 13.41
CA LEU A 146 6.54 -4.54 13.92
C LEU A 146 6.44 -3.02 13.73
N LEU A 147 7.45 -2.27 14.17
CA LEU A 147 7.42 -0.81 14.12
C LEU A 147 7.55 -0.27 12.70
N GLY A 148 8.54 -0.72 11.94
CA GLY A 148 8.92 -0.12 10.65
C GLY A 148 8.28 -0.74 9.41
N ILE A 149 8.01 -2.05 9.42
CA ILE A 149 7.44 -2.75 8.25
C ILE A 149 5.90 -2.82 8.35
N HIS A 150 5.35 -2.89 9.57
CA HIS A 150 3.92 -3.07 9.78
C HIS A 150 3.23 -1.79 10.28
N LEU A 151 3.54 -1.33 11.50
CA LEU A 151 2.81 -0.25 12.16
C LEU A 151 2.99 1.11 11.51
N LEU A 152 4.23 1.54 11.26
CA LEU A 152 4.51 2.84 10.64
C LEU A 152 3.78 2.95 9.29
N PRO A 153 3.91 1.99 8.36
CA PRO A 153 3.13 2.00 7.13
C PRO A 153 1.60 2.03 7.36
N SER A 154 1.07 1.22 8.28
CA SER A 154 -0.37 1.17 8.55
C SER A 154 -0.92 2.50 9.08
N VAL A 155 -0.16 3.19 9.93
CA VAL A 155 -0.51 4.52 10.43
C VAL A 155 -0.48 5.53 9.29
N LEU A 156 0.54 5.51 8.45
CA LEU A 156 0.66 6.43 7.32
C LEU A 156 -0.47 6.27 6.31
N ILE A 157 -0.86 5.03 5.97
CA ILE A 157 -2.04 4.76 5.13
C ILE A 157 -3.28 5.37 5.78
N PHE A 158 -3.51 5.09 7.06
CA PHE A 158 -4.71 5.56 7.74
C PHE A 158 -4.77 7.09 7.74
N LEU A 159 -3.65 7.76 8.03
CA LEU A 159 -3.52 9.22 7.95
C LEU A 159 -3.73 9.75 6.52
N GLY A 160 -3.22 9.06 5.50
CA GLY A 160 -3.46 9.38 4.08
C GLY A 160 -4.92 9.21 3.66
N MET A 161 -5.64 8.27 4.29
CA MET A 161 -7.07 8.01 4.04
C MET A 161 -8.00 8.96 4.82
N LEU A 162 -7.55 9.59 5.91
CA LEU A 162 -8.38 10.46 6.75
C LEU A 162 -9.23 11.50 5.99
N PRO A 163 -8.75 12.16 4.91
CA PRO A 163 -9.59 13.09 4.16
C PRO A 163 -10.86 12.45 3.59
N LEU A 164 -10.81 11.17 3.23
CA LEU A 164 -11.95 10.44 2.66
C LEU A 164 -13.01 10.04 3.68
N PHE A 165 -12.66 9.97 4.96
CA PHE A 165 -13.65 9.75 6.01
C PHE A 165 -14.80 10.76 5.88
N PHE A 166 -14.45 12.04 5.68
CA PHE A 166 -15.41 13.11 5.52
C PHE A 166 -16.18 13.01 4.19
N VAL A 167 -15.49 12.67 3.11
CA VAL A 167 -16.12 12.49 1.79
C VAL A 167 -17.20 11.40 1.82
N PHE A 168 -16.98 10.29 2.54
CA PHE A 168 -17.93 9.16 2.54
C PHE A 168 -19.02 9.25 3.61
N ASN A 169 -18.79 9.96 4.72
CA ASN A 169 -19.75 10.07 5.82
C ASN A 169 -20.58 11.36 5.79
N TYR A 170 -20.20 12.37 4.99
CA TYR A 170 -20.93 13.64 4.89
C TYR A 170 -21.30 13.91 3.44
N HIS A 171 -22.59 14.18 3.21
CA HIS A 171 -23.18 14.29 1.87
C HIS A 171 -23.11 15.71 1.28
N GLN A 172 -21.94 16.36 1.37
CA GLN A 172 -21.74 17.67 0.74
C GLN A 172 -21.42 17.50 -0.75
N SER A 173 -22.04 18.30 -1.62
CA SER A 173 -21.67 18.32 -3.04
C SER A 173 -20.27 18.91 -3.25
N PRO A 174 -19.44 18.33 -4.13
CA PRO A 174 -18.11 18.83 -4.40
C PRO A 174 -18.13 20.11 -5.23
N ARG A 175 -17.11 20.94 -5.05
CA ARG A 175 -16.78 22.03 -5.97
C ARG A 175 -16.13 21.43 -7.21
N LEU A 176 -16.87 21.37 -8.33
CA LEU A 176 -16.41 20.69 -9.55
C LEU A 176 -15.09 21.23 -10.10
N TRP A 177 -14.85 22.54 -10.00
CA TRP A 177 -13.60 23.16 -10.43
C TRP A 177 -12.37 22.71 -9.61
N LEU A 178 -12.58 22.17 -8.40
CA LEU A 178 -11.55 21.50 -7.60
C LEU A 178 -11.54 19.98 -7.83
N LEU A 179 -12.72 19.37 -7.99
CA LEU A 179 -12.82 17.92 -8.13
C LEU A 179 -12.24 17.42 -9.46
N ILE A 180 -12.51 18.11 -10.56
CA ILE A 180 -12.02 17.72 -11.90
C ILE A 180 -10.49 17.60 -11.93
N PRO A 181 -9.70 18.61 -11.53
CA PRO A 181 -8.24 18.47 -11.50
C PRO A 181 -7.78 17.42 -10.47
N ALA A 182 -8.45 17.26 -9.33
CA ALA A 182 -8.12 16.21 -8.35
C ALA A 182 -8.28 14.79 -8.93
N VAL A 183 -9.38 14.55 -9.63
CA VAL A 183 -9.62 13.28 -10.34
C VAL A 183 -8.61 13.07 -11.46
N LEU A 184 -8.24 14.12 -12.20
CA LEU A 184 -7.20 14.03 -13.22
C LEU A 184 -5.85 13.62 -12.61
N ILE A 185 -5.47 14.19 -11.46
CA ILE A 185 -4.27 13.79 -10.71
C ILE A 185 -4.32 12.32 -10.35
N LEU A 186 -5.46 11.82 -9.85
CA LEU A 186 -5.63 10.40 -9.51
C LEU A 186 -5.51 9.48 -10.74
N VAL A 187 -6.14 9.84 -11.86
CA VAL A 187 -6.08 9.06 -13.10
C VAL A 187 -4.64 9.01 -13.62
N VAL A 188 -3.94 10.15 -13.63
CA VAL A 188 -2.53 10.24 -14.03
C VAL A 188 -1.65 9.44 -13.08
N ALA A 189 -1.89 9.50 -11.77
CA ALA A 189 -1.16 8.73 -10.76
C ALA A 189 -1.26 7.23 -11.03
N VAL A 190 -2.49 6.70 -11.08
CA VAL A 190 -2.75 5.27 -11.31
C VAL A 190 -2.22 4.82 -12.67
N GLY A 191 -2.40 5.63 -13.72
CA GLY A 191 -1.88 5.35 -15.06
C GLY A 191 -0.35 5.32 -15.10
N MET A 192 0.31 6.29 -14.47
CA MET A 192 1.77 6.35 -14.38
C MET A 192 2.33 5.12 -13.66
N GLU A 193 1.73 4.73 -12.54
CA GLU A 193 2.16 3.52 -11.84
C GLU A 193 1.94 2.26 -12.67
N ALA A 194 0.76 2.12 -13.30
CA ALA A 194 0.45 0.94 -14.13
C ALA A 194 1.45 0.78 -15.28
N VAL A 195 1.77 1.86 -15.99
CA VAL A 195 2.75 1.86 -17.07
C VAL A 195 4.15 1.57 -16.55
N ALA A 196 4.56 2.20 -15.46
CA ALA A 196 5.87 1.99 -14.84
C ALA A 196 6.07 0.54 -14.38
N ASP A 197 5.07 -0.01 -13.69
CA ASP A 197 5.07 -1.39 -13.20
C ASP A 197 5.08 -2.40 -14.35
N PHE A 198 4.29 -2.18 -15.40
CA PHE A 198 4.28 -3.04 -16.58
C PHE A 198 5.63 -3.04 -17.30
N GLN A 199 6.23 -1.87 -17.49
CA GLN A 199 7.57 -1.73 -18.08
C GLN A 199 8.61 -2.46 -17.23
N LEU A 200 8.52 -2.34 -15.90
CA LEU A 200 9.43 -3.01 -14.96
C LEU A 200 9.24 -4.53 -14.96
N LEU A 201 8.00 -5.02 -14.98
CA LEU A 201 7.69 -6.44 -15.04
C LEU A 201 8.23 -7.06 -16.33
N LYS A 202 7.99 -6.42 -17.48
CA LYS A 202 8.50 -6.88 -18.77
C LYS A 202 10.03 -6.90 -18.78
N PHE A 203 10.68 -5.87 -18.25
CA PHE A 203 12.14 -5.82 -18.17
C PHE A 203 12.71 -6.94 -17.30
N LYS A 204 12.14 -7.18 -16.11
CA LYS A 204 12.59 -8.23 -15.18
C LYS A 204 12.57 -9.63 -15.75
N ASN A 205 11.75 -9.89 -16.77
CA ASN A 205 11.68 -11.18 -17.46
C ASN A 205 12.71 -11.32 -18.60
N THR A 206 13.66 -10.40 -18.72
CA THR A 206 14.74 -10.45 -19.72
C THR A 206 16.09 -10.75 -19.06
N GLU A 207 16.99 -11.39 -19.79
CA GLU A 207 18.38 -11.65 -19.34
C GLU A 207 19.13 -10.36 -18.98
N LYS A 208 18.79 -9.25 -19.68
CA LYS A 208 19.38 -7.93 -19.41
C LYS A 208 19.10 -7.42 -18.00
N ALA A 209 18.00 -7.86 -17.37
CA ALA A 209 17.65 -7.41 -16.02
C ALA A 209 18.66 -7.82 -14.96
N GLU A 210 19.50 -8.82 -15.20
CA GLU A 210 20.53 -9.24 -14.25
C GLU A 210 21.63 -8.19 -14.12
N ASN A 211 22.05 -7.59 -15.24
CA ASN A 211 23.25 -6.75 -15.30
C ASN A 211 22.98 -5.29 -15.68
N GLN A 212 21.77 -4.96 -16.13
CA GLN A 212 21.41 -3.63 -16.61
C GLN A 212 20.26 -3.02 -15.79
N LEU A 213 20.13 -1.70 -15.89
CA LEU A 213 18.98 -0.96 -15.38
C LEU A 213 17.98 -0.68 -16.51
N LEU A 214 16.71 -0.55 -16.13
CA LEU A 214 15.67 -0.16 -17.06
C LEU A 214 15.79 1.34 -17.39
N HIS A 215 16.04 1.66 -18.66
CA HIS A 215 16.19 3.03 -19.16
C HIS A 215 15.26 3.36 -20.35
N ASN A 216 14.09 2.71 -20.41
CA ASN A 216 13.09 2.89 -21.47
C ASN A 216 11.77 3.41 -20.92
N GLY A 217 10.96 4.04 -21.77
CA GLY A 217 9.63 4.53 -21.39
C GLY A 217 9.70 5.58 -20.27
N LEU A 218 8.87 5.42 -19.23
CA LEU A 218 8.82 6.37 -18.11
C LEU A 218 10.14 6.39 -17.32
N TRP A 219 10.83 5.26 -17.26
CA TRP A 219 12.11 5.10 -16.56
C TRP A 219 13.27 5.86 -17.21
N LYS A 220 13.11 6.34 -18.46
CA LYS A 220 14.06 7.25 -19.11
C LYS A 220 13.91 8.69 -18.62
N ILE A 221 12.69 9.08 -18.26
CA ILE A 221 12.32 10.45 -17.87
C ILE A 221 12.51 10.64 -16.37
N MET A 222 12.11 9.65 -15.57
CA MET A 222 12.16 9.67 -14.11
C MET A 222 12.79 8.39 -13.56
N ARG A 223 13.54 8.50 -12.46
CA ARG A 223 14.22 7.35 -11.83
C ARG A 223 13.24 6.36 -11.18
N HIS A 224 12.17 6.86 -10.55
CA HIS A 224 11.18 6.06 -9.83
C HIS A 224 9.75 6.50 -10.19
N PRO A 225 9.30 6.28 -11.45
CA PRO A 225 7.98 6.73 -11.90
C PRO A 225 6.83 6.08 -11.13
N ASN A 226 6.98 4.84 -10.67
CA ASN A 226 6.00 4.19 -9.80
C ASN A 226 5.89 4.85 -8.41
N TYR A 227 6.99 5.34 -7.83
CA TYR A 227 6.94 6.07 -6.56
C TYR A 227 6.32 7.45 -6.72
N MET A 228 6.58 8.12 -7.85
CA MET A 228 5.91 9.38 -8.18
C MET A 228 4.41 9.20 -8.28
N GLY A 229 3.96 8.18 -9.02
CA GLY A 229 2.54 7.85 -9.13
C GLY A 229 1.90 7.55 -7.77
N GLU A 230 2.55 6.74 -6.93
CA GLU A 230 2.06 6.45 -5.57
C GLU A 230 1.93 7.73 -4.72
N MET A 231 2.93 8.61 -4.73
CA MET A 231 2.83 9.90 -4.02
C MET A 231 1.69 10.77 -4.58
N LEU A 232 1.56 10.87 -5.91
CA LEU A 232 0.48 11.62 -6.56
C LEU A 232 -0.91 11.06 -6.22
N PHE A 233 -1.04 9.74 -6.05
CA PHE A 233 -2.30 9.11 -5.65
C PHE A 233 -2.77 9.65 -4.30
N TRP A 234 -1.89 9.64 -3.28
CA TRP A 234 -2.21 10.14 -1.95
C TRP A 234 -2.53 11.65 -1.95
N TRP A 235 -1.81 12.45 -2.73
CA TRP A 235 -2.15 13.87 -2.92
C TRP A 235 -3.49 14.07 -3.64
N GLY A 236 -3.79 13.26 -4.67
CA GLY A 236 -5.06 13.27 -5.39
C GLY A 236 -6.25 12.96 -4.47
N ILE A 237 -6.10 11.98 -3.57
CA ILE A 237 -7.10 11.66 -2.55
C ILE A 237 -7.38 12.86 -1.64
N TYR A 238 -6.32 13.51 -1.18
CA TYR A 238 -6.44 14.73 -0.38
C TYR A 238 -7.15 15.85 -1.17
N PHE A 239 -6.78 16.10 -2.42
CA PHE A 239 -7.44 17.13 -3.23
C PHE A 239 -8.91 16.82 -3.52
N CYS A 240 -9.28 15.55 -3.69
CA CYS A 240 -10.67 15.15 -3.76
C CYS A 240 -11.40 15.59 -2.49
N ALA A 241 -10.87 15.30 -1.30
CA ALA A 241 -11.49 15.73 -0.05
C ALA A 241 -11.60 17.27 0.07
N ILE A 242 -10.60 18.03 -0.39
CA ILE A 242 -10.65 19.49 -0.43
C ILE A 242 -11.74 20.01 -1.36
N ALA A 243 -12.03 19.32 -2.48
CA ALA A 243 -13.12 19.69 -3.35
C ALA A 243 -14.49 19.63 -2.65
N PHE A 244 -14.69 18.64 -1.78
CA PHE A 244 -15.90 18.53 -0.94
C PHE A 244 -15.85 19.53 0.23
N PHE A 245 -14.75 19.51 0.99
CA PHE A 245 -14.59 20.23 2.26
C PHE A 245 -13.25 21.00 2.34
N PRO A 246 -13.17 22.24 1.83
CA PRO A 246 -11.93 23.03 1.87
C PRO A 246 -11.41 23.32 3.28
N VAL A 247 -12.30 23.29 4.28
CA VAL A 247 -11.93 23.45 5.70
C VAL A 247 -10.97 22.36 6.20
N LEU A 248 -10.91 21.21 5.51
CA LEU A 248 -10.03 20.08 5.84
C LEU A 248 -8.59 20.25 5.35
N TRP A 249 -8.17 21.45 4.94
CA TRP A 249 -6.82 21.71 4.43
C TRP A 249 -5.69 21.18 5.33
N ARG A 250 -5.90 21.14 6.64
CA ARG A 250 -4.93 20.60 7.62
C ARG A 250 -4.62 19.10 7.45
N LEU A 251 -5.46 18.36 6.73
CA LEU A 251 -5.25 16.92 6.49
C LEU A 251 -4.18 16.64 5.42
N PHE A 252 -3.51 17.67 4.89
CA PHE A 252 -2.34 17.51 4.01
C PHE A 252 -1.20 16.71 4.66
N LEU A 253 -1.18 16.61 6.00
CA LEU A 253 -0.19 15.84 6.74
C LEU A 253 -0.16 14.35 6.34
N GLY A 254 -1.30 13.76 5.98
CA GLY A 254 -1.38 12.38 5.51
C GLY A 254 -0.49 12.12 4.29
N PRO A 255 -0.81 12.70 3.12
CA PRO A 255 0.03 12.57 1.93
C PRO A 255 1.44 13.15 2.14
N GLY A 256 1.59 14.22 2.93
CA GLY A 256 2.89 14.80 3.25
C GLY A 256 3.85 13.81 3.94
N LEU A 257 3.37 13.07 4.94
CA LEU A 257 4.17 12.05 5.63
C LEU A 257 4.49 10.86 4.73
N ILE A 258 3.58 10.46 3.84
CA ILE A 258 3.86 9.43 2.83
C ILE A 258 4.93 9.92 1.86
N THR A 259 4.85 11.16 1.37
CA THR A 259 5.90 11.78 0.55
C THR A 259 7.25 11.80 1.29
N ILE A 260 7.29 12.15 2.57
CA ILE A 260 8.51 12.10 3.39
C ILE A 260 9.08 10.69 3.45
N LEU A 261 8.25 9.67 3.70
CA LEU A 261 8.68 8.27 3.69
C LEU A 261 9.30 7.90 2.33
N PHE A 262 8.63 8.22 1.22
CA PHE A 262 9.15 7.90 -0.10
C PHE A 262 10.45 8.62 -0.41
N TYR A 263 10.52 9.92 -0.12
CA TYR A 263 11.65 10.77 -0.47
C TYR A 263 12.90 10.49 0.38
N PHE A 264 12.74 10.34 1.70
CA PHE A 264 13.87 10.21 2.62
C PHE A 264 14.24 8.75 2.94
N VAL A 265 13.32 7.80 2.75
CA VAL A 265 13.56 6.38 3.07
C VAL A 265 13.55 5.53 1.81
N SER A 266 12.43 5.48 1.08
CA SER A 266 12.27 4.51 -0.02
C SER A 266 13.21 4.77 -1.20
N ILE A 267 13.28 6.01 -1.69
CA ILE A 267 14.12 6.39 -2.84
C ILE A 267 15.61 6.17 -2.52
N PRO A 268 16.18 6.68 -1.41
CA PRO A 268 17.61 6.50 -1.12
C PRO A 268 18.00 5.03 -0.93
N VAL A 269 17.14 4.25 -0.27
CA VAL A 269 17.36 2.80 -0.09
C VAL A 269 17.38 2.08 -1.42
N MET A 270 16.47 2.42 -2.34
CA MET A 270 16.44 1.83 -3.67
C MET A 270 17.66 2.27 -4.51
N ASP A 271 17.95 3.56 -4.55
CA ASP A 271 19.08 4.12 -5.31
C ASP A 271 20.41 3.46 -4.90
N LYS A 272 20.65 3.32 -3.60
CA LYS A 272 21.86 2.66 -3.08
C LYS A 272 21.96 1.20 -3.52
N ARG A 273 20.84 0.47 -3.57
CA ARG A 273 20.82 -0.90 -4.09
C ARG A 273 21.16 -0.93 -5.58
N LEU A 274 20.58 -0.04 -6.38
CA LEU A 274 20.81 0.00 -7.82
C LEU A 274 22.26 0.36 -8.15
N GLN A 275 22.86 1.29 -7.41
CA GLN A 275 24.28 1.64 -7.51
C GLN A 275 25.19 0.45 -7.21
N ASN A 276 24.95 -0.25 -6.10
CA ASN A 276 25.73 -1.44 -5.75
C ASN A 276 25.64 -2.53 -6.82
N LYS A 277 24.46 -2.70 -7.43
CA LYS A 277 24.26 -3.66 -8.51
C LYS A 277 25.08 -3.31 -9.75
N GLN A 278 25.15 -2.03 -10.11
CA GLN A 278 25.98 -1.56 -11.23
C GLN A 278 27.48 -1.66 -10.95
N CYS A 279 27.92 -1.47 -9.70
CA CYS A 279 29.32 -1.67 -9.32
C CYS A 279 29.73 -3.13 -9.51
N VAL A 280 28.91 -4.07 -9.02
CA VAL A 280 29.19 -5.52 -9.14
C VAL A 280 29.20 -5.98 -10.61
N SER A 281 28.28 -5.49 -11.45
CA SER A 281 28.29 -5.86 -12.87
C SER A 281 29.51 -5.32 -13.62
N LYS A 282 30.04 -4.15 -13.22
CA LYS A 282 31.30 -3.61 -13.77
C LYS A 282 32.53 -4.40 -13.32
N THR A 283 32.57 -4.87 -12.07
CA THR A 283 33.72 -5.66 -11.57
C THR A 283 33.77 -7.08 -12.12
N ASN A 284 32.60 -7.67 -12.44
CA ASN A 284 32.51 -9.04 -12.96
C ASN A 284 32.53 -9.12 -14.50
N GLY A 285 32.57 -7.96 -15.18
CA GLY A 285 32.62 -7.84 -16.64
C GLY A 285 34.02 -7.53 -17.19
N VAL A 286 35.07 -7.83 -16.42
CA VAL A 286 36.49 -7.83 -16.82
C VAL A 286 36.99 -9.27 -16.87
#